data_AF-A0A1Q3JXD0-F1
#
_entry.id   AF-A0A1Q3JXD0-F1
#
_cell.length_a   1.000
_cell.length_b   1.000
_cell.length_c   1.000
_cell.angle_alpha   90.00
_cell.angle_beta   90.00
_cell.angle_gamma   90.00
#
_symmetry.space_group_name_H-M   'P 1'
#
loop_
_entity.id
_entity.type
_entity.pdbx_description
1 polymer ?
#
loop_
_entity_poly.entity_id
_entity_poly.type
_entity_poly.pdbx_seq_one_letter_code
_entity_poly.pdbx_strand_id
1 'polypeptide(L)'
;MADSIQKIKQPELLFGFVCPIGADMTPAIQSFRRHFSRRGYKVVEIKVTDVFKVLQKYFAPEDPLDKSTLHRRYVTYIGYGNQIRGKFGDSILASLAIRRVMAKRVKLSNSDEKFSKIVYLVHQFKRKEEIDLLRSVYGKLFFQISIYSRRGARVDYLSRKFANSHNATGPLKYRHLAESLVQDDENEVGKVHGQRVAKIFHDADFIANLDVDLNIDVQIDRFCELLFGSNRISPTHREYGLFLAKAAALRSLDLSRQVGAAIFSQHGEIISLGSNEVPKAGGGTYWADDPYDDRDFKRKYDSNFVRKKEILAELVGLISPGRNSDDLMNDPRIRDSQLMDALEYGRMVHAEMSALSDAARTGHPVIGGTLYCTTFPCHMCAKHIVASGIKNVVFLEPYPKSLAADLHADSIKIEGSDRGHYQMFPAVDFEHFYGVTPRRYREIFERGSRKDEANGAFIEYQNEEALPIVDVKYPFYSKLEEYLTQDAIAALKQIVTEAELTDVDT
;
A
#
# COMPACT_ATOMS: atom_id res chain seq x y z
N MET A 1 -22.34 -24.13 31.25
CA MET A 1 -21.25 -23.17 31.55
C MET A 1 -21.65 -21.88 30.86
N ALA A 2 -21.84 -20.80 31.61
CA ALA A 2 -22.31 -19.53 31.04
C ALA A 2 -21.27 -19.01 30.03
N ASP A 3 -21.70 -18.89 28.78
CA ASP A 3 -21.01 -18.27 27.65
C ASP A 3 -20.90 -16.75 27.82
N SER A 4 -20.26 -16.27 28.90
CA SER A 4 -20.16 -14.83 29.16
C SER A 4 -18.71 -14.40 29.32
N ILE A 5 -17.87 -14.65 28.31
CA ILE A 5 -16.70 -13.79 28.13
C ILE A 5 -17.24 -12.43 27.65
N GLN A 6 -17.28 -11.46 28.56
CA GLN A 6 -17.76 -10.11 28.26
C GLN A 6 -16.88 -9.47 27.17
N LYS A 7 -17.48 -9.23 26.01
CA LYS A 7 -16.80 -8.58 24.89
C LYS A 7 -16.53 -7.11 25.18
N ILE A 8 -15.41 -6.60 24.69
CA ILE A 8 -15.16 -5.16 24.65
C ILE A 8 -15.97 -4.60 23.47
N LYS A 9 -17.17 -4.07 23.74
CA LYS A 9 -18.10 -3.58 22.69
C LYS A 9 -17.48 -2.50 21.79
N GLN A 10 -16.67 -1.61 22.37
CA GLN A 10 -16.06 -0.47 21.68
C GLN A 10 -14.54 -0.50 21.94
N PRO A 11 -13.81 -1.44 21.33
CA PRO A 11 -12.39 -1.64 21.61
C PRO A 11 -11.55 -0.45 21.12
N GLU A 12 -10.30 -0.40 21.56
CA GLU A 12 -9.35 0.52 20.95
C GLU A 12 -9.12 0.19 19.48
N LEU A 13 -8.96 1.23 18.65
CA LEU A 13 -8.69 1.08 17.22
C LEU A 13 -7.41 1.85 16.87
N LEU A 14 -6.53 1.22 16.09
CA LEU A 14 -5.32 1.85 15.59
C LEU A 14 -5.40 2.05 14.08
N PHE A 15 -5.20 3.28 13.63
CA PHE A 15 -5.08 3.64 12.22
C PHE A 15 -3.66 4.10 11.93
N GLY A 16 -2.91 3.30 11.17
CA GLY A 16 -1.57 3.64 10.71
C GLY A 16 -1.61 4.27 9.32
N PHE A 17 -1.09 5.49 9.19
CA PHE A 17 -1.13 6.22 7.93
C PHE A 17 0.15 6.00 7.10
N VAL A 18 -0.05 5.67 5.83
CA VAL A 18 1.00 5.63 4.81
C VAL A 18 0.69 6.72 3.78
N CYS A 19 1.48 7.78 3.83
CA CYS A 19 1.30 8.96 2.99
C CYS A 19 2.60 9.23 2.23
N PRO A 20 2.61 9.12 0.89
CA PRO A 20 3.75 9.54 0.10
C PRO A 20 4.03 11.03 0.34
N ILE A 21 5.31 11.42 0.37
CA ILE A 21 5.68 12.83 0.56
C ILE A 21 5.06 13.65 -0.57
N GLY A 22 4.45 14.79 -0.18
CA GLY A 22 3.73 15.69 -1.06
C GLY A 22 2.23 15.44 -1.15
N ALA A 23 1.70 14.34 -0.62
CA ALA A 23 0.26 14.16 -0.38
C ALA A 23 -0.13 14.76 0.98
N ASP A 24 -1.25 15.48 1.03
CA ASP A 24 -1.74 16.12 2.26
C ASP A 24 -2.71 15.20 3.01
N MET A 25 -2.23 14.55 4.07
CA MET A 25 -3.07 13.69 4.92
C MET A 25 -3.95 14.48 5.91
N THR A 26 -3.77 15.80 6.04
CA THR A 26 -4.47 16.60 7.06
C THR A 26 -6.00 16.51 6.95
N PRO A 27 -6.60 16.63 5.75
CA PRO A 27 -8.04 16.47 5.60
C PRO A 27 -8.53 15.09 6.04
N ALA A 28 -7.77 14.03 5.72
CA ALA A 28 -8.12 12.68 6.11
C ALA A 28 -8.14 12.51 7.64
N ILE A 29 -7.11 13.01 8.32
CA ILE A 29 -6.99 12.95 9.78
C ILE A 29 -8.11 13.72 10.48
N GLN A 30 -8.47 14.89 9.96
CA GLN A 30 -9.59 15.68 10.46
C GLN A 30 -10.92 14.95 10.29
N SER A 31 -11.10 14.24 9.16
CA SER A 31 -12.27 13.41 8.89
C SER A 31 -12.40 12.28 9.90
N PHE A 32 -11.34 11.48 10.08
CA PHE A 32 -11.27 10.42 11.10
C PHE A 32 -11.58 10.96 12.49
N ARG A 33 -10.95 12.07 12.89
CA ARG A 33 -11.22 12.73 14.19
C ARG A 33 -12.71 13.04 14.35
N ARG A 34 -13.30 13.73 13.39
CA ARG A 34 -14.71 14.15 13.44
C ARG A 34 -15.65 12.94 13.51
N HIS A 35 -15.39 11.91 12.72
CA HIS A 35 -16.21 10.69 12.70
C HIS A 35 -16.20 9.96 14.06
N PHE A 36 -15.00 9.71 14.60
CA PHE A 36 -14.83 8.96 15.84
C PHE A 36 -15.26 9.77 17.07
N SER A 37 -14.99 11.08 17.12
CA SER A 37 -15.45 11.93 18.21
C SER A 37 -16.97 12.04 18.29
N ARG A 38 -17.68 12.07 17.15
CA ARG A 38 -19.17 12.01 17.12
C ARG A 38 -19.71 10.71 17.71
N ARG A 39 -18.93 9.64 17.70
CA ARG A 39 -19.26 8.31 18.26
C ARG A 39 -18.74 8.09 19.68
N GLY A 40 -18.26 9.15 20.34
CA GLY A 40 -17.80 9.10 21.72
C GLY A 40 -16.39 8.53 21.93
N TYR A 41 -15.62 8.32 20.86
CA TYR A 41 -14.21 7.91 20.99
C TYR A 41 -13.32 9.12 21.30
N LYS A 42 -12.37 8.93 22.21
CA LYS A 42 -11.21 9.81 22.39
C LYS A 42 -10.24 9.55 21.23
N VAL A 43 -9.87 10.60 20.49
CA VAL A 43 -8.97 10.47 19.34
C VAL A 43 -7.59 11.01 19.71
N VAL A 44 -6.56 10.18 19.58
CA VAL A 44 -5.17 10.48 19.94
C VAL A 44 -4.30 10.40 18.70
N GLU A 45 -3.60 11.47 18.36
CA GLU A 45 -2.59 11.45 17.30
C GLU A 45 -1.21 11.09 17.86
N ILE A 46 -0.45 10.26 17.15
CA ILE A 46 0.94 9.92 17.47
C ILE A 46 1.78 10.14 16.23
N LYS A 47 2.69 11.11 16.25
CA LYS A 47 3.64 11.34 15.16
C LYS A 47 4.96 10.64 15.47
N VAL A 48 5.28 9.59 14.72
CA VAL A 48 6.47 8.75 14.86
C VAL A 48 7.75 9.59 15.02
N THR A 49 7.89 10.69 14.27
CA THR A 49 9.07 11.56 14.30
C THR A 49 9.19 12.47 15.52
N ASP A 50 8.17 12.60 16.38
CA ASP A 50 8.27 13.49 17.56
C ASP A 50 9.41 13.06 18.48
N VAL A 51 9.65 11.74 18.58
CA VAL A 51 10.73 11.15 19.38
C VAL A 51 12.12 11.65 18.98
N PHE A 52 12.29 12.19 17.77
CA PHE A 52 13.58 12.73 17.33
C PHE A 52 14.04 13.90 18.21
N LYS A 53 13.10 14.69 18.77
CA LYS A 53 13.42 15.80 19.68
C LYS A 53 14.20 15.35 20.91
N VAL A 54 13.88 14.15 21.39
CA VAL A 54 14.47 13.53 22.58
C VAL A 54 15.70 12.74 22.18
N LEU A 55 15.56 11.86 21.19
CA LEU A 55 16.65 10.99 20.74
C LEU A 55 17.89 11.76 20.30
N GLN A 56 17.74 12.90 19.62
CA GLN A 56 18.90 13.69 19.15
C GLN A 56 19.84 14.16 20.28
N LYS A 57 19.34 14.23 21.53
CA LYS A 57 20.14 14.63 22.70
C LYS A 57 21.13 13.53 23.12
N TYR A 58 20.82 12.29 22.78
CA TYR A 58 21.54 11.10 23.23
C TYR A 58 22.21 10.35 22.07
N PHE A 59 21.63 10.47 20.88
CA PHE A 59 22.16 9.95 19.64
C PHE A 59 22.16 11.07 18.60
N ALA A 60 23.28 11.77 18.49
CA ALA A 60 23.37 12.96 17.65
C ALA A 60 23.17 12.59 16.16
N PRO A 61 22.38 13.39 15.42
CA PRO A 61 22.24 13.20 13.97
C PRO A 61 23.55 13.52 13.25
N GLU A 62 23.89 12.76 12.21
CA GLU A 62 25.07 13.01 11.36
C GLU A 62 24.97 14.37 10.63
N ASP A 63 23.79 14.72 10.12
CA ASP A 63 23.44 16.06 9.63
C ASP A 63 22.41 16.67 10.62
N PRO A 64 22.73 17.78 11.31
CA PRO A 64 21.85 18.39 12.29
C PRO A 64 20.42 18.59 11.78
N LEU A 65 19.43 18.24 12.62
CA LEU A 65 18.02 18.41 12.26
C LEU A 65 17.69 19.88 12.01
N ASP A 66 17.39 20.19 10.75
CA ASP A 66 17.31 21.56 10.26
C ASP A 66 15.87 21.90 9.86
N LYS A 67 15.29 22.92 10.51
CA LYS A 67 13.92 23.40 10.23
C LYS A 67 13.88 24.73 9.49
N SER A 68 15.02 25.25 9.05
CA SER A 68 15.14 26.54 8.34
C SER A 68 14.26 26.59 7.10
N THR A 69 14.24 25.50 6.32
CA THR A 69 13.41 25.35 5.14
C THR A 69 12.71 23.99 5.17
N LEU A 70 11.58 23.88 4.45
CA LEU A 70 10.83 22.63 4.44
C LEU A 70 11.63 21.50 3.76
N HIS A 71 12.40 21.84 2.72
CA HIS A 71 13.27 20.87 2.05
C HIS A 71 14.37 20.34 2.99
N ARG A 72 15.11 21.23 3.67
CA ARG A 72 16.14 20.81 4.66
C ARG A 72 15.55 19.98 5.79
N ARG A 73 14.34 20.32 6.23
CA ARG A 73 13.61 19.51 7.22
C ARG A 73 13.38 18.09 6.74
N TYR A 74 12.91 17.90 5.51
CA TYR A 74 12.71 16.54 5.00
C TYR A 74 14.02 15.78 4.91
N VAL A 75 15.04 16.35 4.26
CA VAL A 75 16.33 15.68 4.04
C VAL A 75 16.98 15.26 5.37
N THR A 76 17.08 16.18 6.34
CA THR A 76 17.74 15.90 7.63
C THR A 76 16.95 14.90 8.48
N TYR A 77 15.61 14.97 8.47
CA TYR A 77 14.77 14.02 9.22
C TYR A 77 14.78 12.62 8.60
N ILE A 78 14.80 12.52 7.26
CA ILE A 78 14.93 11.23 6.57
C ILE A 78 16.29 10.61 6.89
N GLY A 79 17.37 11.39 6.75
CA GLY A 79 18.72 10.96 7.08
C GLY A 79 18.83 10.46 8.52
N TYR A 80 18.28 11.21 9.47
CA TYR A 80 18.29 10.79 10.87
C TYR A 80 17.42 9.54 11.13
N GLY A 81 16.28 9.42 10.48
CA GLY A 81 15.46 8.20 10.54
C GLY A 81 16.21 6.97 10.00
N ASN A 82 16.96 7.13 8.91
CA ASN A 82 17.83 6.09 8.36
C ASN A 82 18.95 5.71 9.34
N GLN A 83 19.57 6.70 9.99
CA GLN A 83 20.62 6.52 11.00
C GLN A 83 20.11 5.74 12.22
N ILE A 84 18.95 6.12 12.76
CA ILE A 84 18.31 5.42 13.88
C ILE A 84 18.03 3.96 13.49
N ARG A 85 17.46 3.73 12.31
CA ARG A 85 17.16 2.37 11.84
C ARG A 85 18.41 1.52 11.61
N GLY A 86 19.49 2.13 11.10
CA GLY A 86 20.78 1.44 10.96
C GLY A 86 21.40 1.03 12.30
N LYS A 87 21.16 1.79 13.37
CA LYS A 87 21.69 1.50 14.71
C LYS A 87 20.84 0.50 15.50
N PHE A 88 19.51 0.62 15.43
CA PHE A 88 18.58 -0.07 16.33
C PHE A 88 17.61 -1.03 15.63
N GLY A 89 17.71 -1.17 14.30
CA GLY A 89 16.85 -2.02 13.48
C GLY A 89 15.70 -1.26 12.81
N ASP A 90 15.17 -1.83 11.74
CA ASP A 90 14.21 -1.14 10.86
C ASP A 90 12.81 -0.93 11.48
N SER A 91 12.45 -1.67 12.54
CA SER A 91 11.16 -1.55 13.24
C SER A 91 11.17 -0.59 14.43
N ILE A 92 12.32 -0.02 14.79
CA ILE A 92 12.51 0.77 16.02
C ILE A 92 11.51 1.93 16.17
N LEU A 93 11.22 2.63 15.07
CA LEU A 93 10.31 3.78 15.08
C LEU A 93 8.87 3.35 15.36
N ALA A 94 8.44 2.19 14.85
CA ALA A 94 7.15 1.60 15.18
C ALA A 94 7.11 1.11 16.64
N SER A 95 8.18 0.50 17.15
CA SER A 95 8.28 0.11 18.56
C SER A 95 8.11 1.30 19.51
N LEU A 96 8.73 2.44 19.18
CA LEU A 96 8.58 3.68 19.93
C LEU A 96 7.17 4.26 19.84
N ALA A 97 6.53 4.19 18.67
CA ALA A 97 5.14 4.59 18.51
C ALA A 97 4.19 3.75 19.38
N ILE A 98 4.39 2.43 19.43
CA ILE A 98 3.64 1.51 20.32
C ILE A 98 3.82 1.90 21.79
N ARG A 99 5.04 2.20 22.22
CA ARG A 99 5.30 2.65 23.60
C ARG A 99 4.59 3.96 23.94
N ARG A 100 4.49 4.87 22.98
CA ARG A 100 3.67 6.09 23.12
C ARG A 100 2.18 5.78 23.18
N VAL A 101 1.67 4.82 22.40
CA VAL A 101 0.27 4.33 22.53
C VAL A 101 0.03 3.85 23.96
N MET A 102 0.89 2.98 24.49
CA MET A 102 0.79 2.44 25.84
C MET A 102 0.78 3.55 26.90
N ALA A 103 1.71 4.50 26.82
CA ALA A 103 1.81 5.61 27.77
C ALA A 103 0.56 6.51 27.73
N LYS A 104 0.07 6.85 26.52
CA LYS A 104 -1.16 7.63 26.36
C LYS A 104 -2.39 6.88 26.86
N ARG A 105 -2.46 5.57 26.66
CA ARG A 105 -3.53 4.72 27.22
C ARG A 105 -3.61 4.90 28.73
N VAL A 106 -2.49 4.69 29.44
CA VAL A 106 -2.45 4.80 30.91
C VAL A 106 -2.92 6.18 31.39
N LYS A 107 -2.54 7.26 30.68
CA LYS A 107 -2.97 8.63 31.03
C LYS A 107 -4.45 8.91 30.75
N LEU A 108 -5.07 8.22 29.79
CA LEU A 108 -6.43 8.50 29.31
C LEU A 108 -7.48 7.51 29.84
N SER A 109 -7.05 6.34 30.30
CA SER A 109 -7.91 5.31 30.89
C SER A 109 -8.33 5.67 32.30
N ASN A 110 -9.64 5.65 32.56
CA ASN A 110 -10.20 5.56 33.91
C ASN A 110 -10.23 4.08 34.33
N SER A 111 -10.33 3.78 35.63
CA SER A 111 -10.28 2.41 36.18
C SER A 111 -11.27 1.43 35.52
N ASP A 112 -12.43 1.93 35.07
CA ASP A 112 -13.56 1.09 34.64
C ASP A 112 -13.62 0.85 33.11
N GLU A 113 -12.81 1.55 32.29
CA GLU A 113 -12.83 1.49 30.80
C GLU A 113 -11.41 1.39 30.20
N LYS A 114 -10.53 0.54 30.77
CA LYS A 114 -9.08 0.55 30.50
C LYS A 114 -8.63 0.21 29.05
N PHE A 115 -9.52 -0.22 28.16
CA PHE A 115 -9.20 -0.62 26.78
C PHE A 115 -10.34 -0.36 25.79
N SER A 116 -11.11 0.71 26.03
CA SER A 116 -12.31 1.03 25.25
C SER A 116 -12.37 2.51 24.86
N LYS A 117 -13.05 2.81 23.75
CA LYS A 117 -13.35 4.16 23.27
C LYS A 117 -12.12 5.06 23.05
N ILE A 118 -10.98 4.49 22.65
CA ILE A 118 -9.81 5.26 22.21
C ILE A 118 -9.45 4.87 20.79
N VAL A 119 -9.28 5.88 19.92
CA VAL A 119 -8.75 5.71 18.58
C VAL A 119 -7.39 6.38 18.49
N TYR A 120 -6.40 5.64 18.02
CA TYR A 120 -5.05 6.13 17.80
C TYR A 120 -4.80 6.32 16.31
N LEU A 121 -4.45 7.54 15.91
CA LEU A 121 -4.06 7.90 14.55
C LEU A 121 -2.54 8.04 14.53
N VAL A 122 -1.84 7.12 13.87
CA VAL A 122 -0.36 7.05 13.90
C VAL A 122 0.22 7.50 12.55
N HIS A 123 1.03 8.56 12.59
CA HIS A 123 1.62 9.22 11.42
C HIS A 123 3.14 9.05 11.45
N GLN A 124 3.85 8.76 10.37
CA GLN A 124 3.46 8.02 9.19
C GLN A 124 4.50 6.91 9.05
N PHE A 125 4.14 5.76 8.48
CA PHE A 125 5.07 4.66 8.28
C PHE A 125 5.66 4.69 6.88
N LYS A 126 6.91 4.23 6.77
CA LYS A 126 7.70 4.29 5.53
C LYS A 126 8.21 2.93 5.08
N ARG A 127 8.08 1.91 5.93
CA ARG A 127 8.68 0.60 5.71
C ARG A 127 7.79 -0.57 6.13
N LYS A 128 8.08 -1.73 5.52
CA LYS A 128 7.34 -2.97 5.75
C LYS A 128 7.52 -3.50 7.16
N GLU A 129 8.73 -3.38 7.70
CA GLU A 129 9.09 -3.85 9.04
C GLU A 129 8.27 -3.13 10.13
N GLU A 130 7.95 -1.85 9.92
CA GLU A 130 7.11 -1.05 10.82
C GLU A 130 5.65 -1.53 10.82
N ILE A 131 5.09 -1.74 9.62
CA ILE A 131 3.71 -2.21 9.43
C ILE A 131 3.54 -3.64 9.94
N ASP A 132 4.50 -4.52 9.66
CA ASP A 132 4.46 -5.93 10.09
C ASP A 132 4.52 -6.03 11.62
N LEU A 133 5.29 -5.17 12.29
CA LEU A 133 5.31 -5.10 13.76
C LEU A 133 3.92 -4.72 14.32
N LEU A 134 3.31 -3.65 13.80
CA LEU A 134 1.99 -3.19 14.27
C LEU A 134 0.91 -4.25 14.06
N ARG A 135 0.94 -4.95 12.92
CA ARG A 135 0.03 -6.07 12.65
C ARG A 135 0.26 -7.24 13.59
N SER A 136 1.52 -7.53 13.92
CA SER A 136 1.86 -8.59 14.88
C SER A 136 1.36 -8.28 16.29
N VAL A 137 1.34 -6.99 16.67
CA VAL A 137 0.88 -6.53 17.99
C VAL A 137 -0.65 -6.45 18.07
N TYR A 138 -1.28 -5.76 17.13
CA TYR A 138 -2.70 -5.38 17.22
C TYR A 138 -3.63 -6.27 16.39
N GLY A 139 -3.09 -7.08 15.47
CA GLY A 139 -3.88 -7.95 14.61
C GLY A 139 -4.98 -7.19 13.86
N LYS A 140 -6.24 -7.62 14.05
CA LYS A 140 -7.42 -7.04 13.40
C LYS A 140 -7.76 -5.61 13.84
N LEU A 141 -7.21 -5.15 14.97
CA LEU A 141 -7.43 -3.79 15.50
C LEU A 141 -6.58 -2.72 14.82
N PHE A 142 -5.57 -3.12 14.06
CA PHE A 142 -4.77 -2.23 13.25
C PHE A 142 -5.33 -2.16 11.83
N PHE A 143 -5.49 -0.93 11.35
CA PHE A 143 -5.92 -0.59 10.00
C PHE A 143 -4.87 0.31 9.37
N GLN A 144 -4.26 -0.14 8.27
CA GLN A 144 -3.40 0.70 7.45
C GLN A 144 -4.27 1.53 6.48
N ILE A 145 -4.15 2.86 6.57
CA ILE A 145 -4.80 3.81 5.69
C ILE A 145 -3.75 4.44 4.77
N SER A 146 -3.88 4.23 3.47
CA SER A 146 -3.00 4.85 2.48
C SER A 146 -3.69 6.06 1.85
N ILE A 147 -2.99 7.20 1.79
CA ILE A 147 -3.51 8.43 1.18
C ILE A 147 -2.83 8.62 -0.18
N TYR A 148 -3.60 8.43 -1.25
CA TYR A 148 -3.13 8.54 -2.62
C TYR A 148 -3.18 9.98 -3.12
N SER A 149 -2.09 10.39 -3.75
CA SER A 149 -2.08 11.48 -4.73
C SER A 149 -1.01 11.20 -5.79
N ARG A 150 -1.35 11.48 -7.04
CA ARG A 150 -0.55 11.30 -8.24
C ARG A 150 0.78 12.04 -8.12
N ARG A 151 1.83 11.42 -8.65
CA ARG A 151 3.22 11.90 -8.54
C ARG A 151 3.36 13.37 -8.97
N GLY A 152 2.76 13.76 -10.09
CA GLY A 152 2.79 15.14 -10.58
C GLY A 152 2.19 16.15 -9.61
N ALA A 153 1.01 15.87 -9.04
CA ALA A 153 0.37 16.75 -8.07
C ALA A 153 1.20 16.90 -6.79
N ARG A 154 1.82 15.82 -6.31
CA ARG A 154 2.74 15.84 -5.17
C ARG A 154 3.97 16.70 -5.44
N VAL A 155 4.58 16.56 -6.61
CA VAL A 155 5.74 17.38 -7.03
C VAL A 155 5.34 18.86 -7.09
N ASP A 156 4.20 19.19 -7.69
CA ASP A 156 3.72 20.57 -7.81
C ASP A 156 3.37 21.18 -6.43
N TYR A 157 2.80 20.37 -5.53
CA TYR A 157 2.52 20.77 -4.16
C TYR A 157 3.80 21.07 -3.38
N LEU A 158 4.77 20.15 -3.41
CA LEU A 158 6.07 20.32 -2.73
C LEU A 158 6.84 21.50 -3.29
N SER A 159 6.86 21.68 -4.61
CA SER A 159 7.54 22.80 -5.28
C SER A 159 7.01 24.14 -4.76
N ARG A 160 5.68 24.27 -4.63
CA ARG A 160 5.04 25.45 -4.04
C ARG A 160 5.40 25.62 -2.56
N LYS A 161 5.36 24.55 -1.78
CA LYS A 161 5.72 24.60 -0.35
C LYS A 161 7.20 24.95 -0.12
N PHE A 162 8.10 24.47 -0.97
CA PHE A 162 9.52 24.80 -0.91
C PHE A 162 9.77 26.25 -1.25
N ALA A 163 9.17 26.78 -2.33
CA ALA A 163 9.24 28.19 -2.67
C ALA A 163 8.76 29.08 -1.50
N ASN A 164 7.61 28.73 -0.91
CA ASN A 164 7.08 29.45 0.25
C ASN A 164 8.02 29.40 1.46
N SER A 165 8.65 28.26 1.76
CA SER A 165 9.60 28.16 2.87
C SER A 165 10.91 28.94 2.66
N HIS A 166 11.23 29.29 1.42
CA HIS A 166 12.39 30.13 1.08
C HIS A 166 12.00 31.60 0.87
N ASN A 167 10.74 31.98 1.12
CA ASN A 167 10.18 33.30 0.76
C ASN A 167 10.46 33.68 -0.72
N ALA A 168 10.52 32.68 -1.60
CA ALA A 168 10.90 32.85 -2.99
C ALA A 168 9.68 32.82 -3.92
N THR A 169 9.73 33.62 -4.99
CA THR A 169 8.77 33.54 -6.08
C THR A 169 9.24 32.52 -7.13
N GLY A 170 8.29 31.76 -7.69
CA GLY A 170 8.57 30.79 -8.76
C GLY A 170 8.79 29.35 -8.29
N PRO A 171 7.72 28.56 -8.08
CA PRO A 171 7.78 27.15 -7.68
C PRO A 171 8.62 26.26 -8.60
N LEU A 172 8.69 26.59 -9.90
CA LEU A 172 9.42 25.80 -10.91
C LEU A 172 10.90 25.58 -10.56
N LYS A 173 11.55 26.55 -9.89
CA LYS A 173 12.95 26.43 -9.47
C LYS A 173 13.17 25.28 -8.48
N TYR A 174 12.14 24.91 -7.72
CA TYR A 174 12.19 23.88 -6.68
C TYR A 174 11.68 22.52 -7.15
N ARG A 175 11.28 22.40 -8.43
CA ARG A 175 10.71 21.18 -8.97
C ARG A 175 11.67 19.99 -8.90
N HIS A 176 12.93 20.19 -9.27
CA HIS A 176 13.96 19.15 -9.21
C HIS A 176 14.17 18.61 -7.78
N LEU A 177 14.12 19.48 -6.76
CA LEU A 177 14.20 19.08 -5.35
C LEU A 177 12.98 18.26 -4.94
N ALA A 178 11.78 18.68 -5.38
CA ALA A 178 10.56 17.94 -5.12
C ALA A 178 10.55 16.56 -5.79
N GLU A 179 11.03 16.46 -7.03
CA GLU A 179 11.15 15.19 -7.77
C GLU A 179 12.14 14.23 -7.09
N SER A 180 13.32 14.72 -6.70
CA SER A 180 14.31 13.94 -5.96
C SER A 180 13.72 13.41 -4.66
N LEU A 181 13.06 14.27 -3.87
CA LEU A 181 12.51 13.86 -2.58
C LEU A 181 11.37 12.85 -2.72
N VAL A 182 10.51 12.99 -3.74
CA VAL A 182 9.45 12.03 -4.04
C VAL A 182 10.04 10.67 -4.42
N GLN A 183 11.11 10.66 -5.20
CA GLN A 183 11.81 9.42 -5.58
C GLN A 183 12.44 8.73 -4.37
N ASP A 184 13.11 9.49 -3.49
CA ASP A 184 13.72 8.96 -2.28
C ASP A 184 12.67 8.37 -1.31
N ASP A 185 11.50 9.01 -1.19
CA ASP A 185 10.38 8.52 -0.38
C ASP A 185 9.80 7.20 -0.91
N GLU A 186 9.62 7.10 -2.23
CA GLU A 186 9.09 5.91 -2.89
C GLU A 186 10.03 4.70 -2.70
N ASN A 187 11.31 4.89 -3.01
CA ASN A 187 12.36 3.88 -2.80
C ASN A 187 13.77 4.52 -2.85
N GLU A 188 14.41 4.67 -1.70
CA GLU A 188 15.75 5.26 -1.58
C GLU A 188 16.84 4.25 -2.03
N VAL A 189 17.20 4.31 -3.32
CA VAL A 189 18.09 3.36 -3.98
C VAL A 189 19.47 3.32 -3.33
N GLY A 190 20.03 2.12 -3.15
CA GLY A 190 21.34 1.92 -2.52
C GLY A 190 21.37 2.12 -1.00
N LYS A 191 20.24 2.49 -0.36
CA LYS A 191 20.15 2.65 1.10
C LYS A 191 19.42 1.47 1.72
N VAL A 192 20.16 0.59 2.40
CA VAL A 192 19.61 -0.57 3.11
C VAL A 192 18.52 -0.15 4.11
N HIS A 193 18.83 0.88 4.91
CA HIS A 193 17.91 1.51 5.84
C HIS A 193 17.25 2.75 5.22
N GLY A 194 16.96 2.78 3.92
CA GLY A 194 16.26 3.91 3.31
C GLY A 194 14.72 3.85 3.41
N GLN A 195 14.03 4.84 2.85
CA GLN A 195 12.56 4.80 2.71
C GLN A 195 12.10 3.85 1.58
N ARG A 196 10.92 3.24 1.75
CA ARG A 196 10.35 2.24 0.81
C ARG A 196 8.83 2.31 0.74
N VAL A 197 8.26 3.52 0.66
CA VAL A 197 6.80 3.72 0.72
C VAL A 197 6.06 2.93 -0.36
N ALA A 198 6.62 2.84 -1.57
CA ALA A 198 5.99 2.11 -2.67
C ALA A 198 5.74 0.63 -2.34
N LYS A 199 6.56 0.02 -1.47
CA LYS A 199 6.42 -1.38 -1.04
C LYS A 199 5.30 -1.64 -0.04
N ILE A 200 4.85 -0.61 0.67
CA ILE A 200 3.81 -0.74 1.69
C ILE A 200 2.50 -0.04 1.32
N PHE A 201 2.53 0.90 0.38
CA PHE A 201 1.37 1.71 0.01
C PHE A 201 0.14 0.89 -0.38
N HIS A 202 0.35 -0.11 -1.25
CA HIS A 202 -0.69 -0.99 -1.77
C HIS A 202 -1.19 -2.03 -0.77
N ASP A 203 -0.41 -2.29 0.28
CA ASP A 203 -0.75 -3.23 1.35
C ASP A 203 -1.73 -2.63 2.37
N ALA A 204 -2.41 -1.54 2.00
CA ALA A 204 -3.39 -0.86 2.81
C ALA A 204 -4.62 -1.73 3.05
N ASP A 205 -5.38 -1.42 4.11
CA ASP A 205 -6.73 -1.94 4.31
C ASP A 205 -7.77 -1.03 3.61
N PHE A 206 -7.45 0.26 3.50
CA PHE A 206 -8.23 1.27 2.77
C PHE A 206 -7.31 2.29 2.10
N ILE A 207 -7.63 2.65 0.85
CA ILE A 207 -6.94 3.70 0.11
C ILE A 207 -7.91 4.85 -0.13
N ALA A 208 -7.53 6.05 0.29
CA ALA A 208 -8.28 7.28 0.06
C ALA A 208 -7.58 8.12 -1.02
N ASN A 209 -8.30 8.60 -2.03
CA ASN A 209 -7.72 9.34 -3.16
C ASN A 209 -8.03 10.84 -3.04
N LEU A 210 -6.98 11.68 -3.07
CA LEU A 210 -7.09 13.14 -2.99
C LEU A 210 -7.36 13.82 -4.34
N ASP A 211 -7.18 13.09 -5.45
CA ASP A 211 -7.22 13.64 -6.80
C ASP A 211 -8.53 13.35 -7.55
N VAL A 212 -9.49 12.71 -6.89
CA VAL A 212 -10.83 12.45 -7.44
C VAL A 212 -11.85 13.49 -6.97
N ASP A 213 -12.90 13.69 -7.76
CA ASP A 213 -13.98 14.63 -7.42
C ASP A 213 -14.74 14.25 -6.14
N LEU A 214 -14.70 12.97 -5.76
CA LEU A 214 -15.33 12.49 -4.54
C LEU A 214 -14.57 12.99 -3.31
N ASN A 215 -15.23 13.87 -2.53
CA ASN A 215 -14.66 14.45 -1.32
C ASN A 215 -14.10 13.37 -0.37
N ILE A 216 -12.88 13.61 0.14
CA ILE A 216 -12.18 12.75 1.09
C ILE A 216 -13.00 12.43 2.34
N ASP A 217 -13.82 13.37 2.81
CA ASP A 217 -14.74 13.16 3.94
C ASP A 217 -15.76 12.07 3.63
N VAL A 218 -16.32 12.05 2.41
CA VAL A 218 -17.29 11.03 1.99
C VAL A 218 -16.63 9.66 1.89
N GLN A 219 -15.39 9.61 1.39
CA GLN A 219 -14.62 8.37 1.30
C GLN A 219 -14.36 7.77 2.70
N ILE A 220 -13.91 8.59 3.65
CA ILE A 220 -13.57 8.17 5.01
C ILE A 220 -14.81 7.84 5.82
N ASP A 221 -15.86 8.66 5.75
CA ASP A 221 -17.12 8.38 6.44
C ASP A 221 -17.70 7.04 5.95
N ARG A 222 -17.72 6.78 4.64
CA ARG A 222 -18.16 5.47 4.10
C ARG A 222 -17.35 4.31 4.67
N PHE A 223 -16.01 4.44 4.70
CA PHE A 223 -15.14 3.40 5.27
C PHE A 223 -15.43 3.16 6.75
N CYS A 224 -15.61 4.23 7.53
CA CYS A 224 -15.89 4.11 8.95
C CYS A 224 -17.29 3.53 9.20
N GLU A 225 -18.34 3.92 8.45
CA GLU A 225 -19.66 3.29 8.57
C GLU A 225 -19.62 1.77 8.27
N LEU A 226 -18.82 1.36 7.27
CA LEU A 226 -18.56 -0.05 7.00
C LEU A 226 -17.84 -0.74 8.18
N LEU A 227 -16.82 -0.09 8.76
CA LEU A 227 -16.11 -0.59 9.94
C LEU A 227 -17.02 -0.72 11.16
N PHE A 228 -18.07 0.09 11.26
CA PHE A 228 -19.10 0.02 12.31
C PHE A 228 -20.28 -0.91 11.94
N GLY A 229 -20.12 -1.73 10.91
CA GLY A 229 -21.07 -2.80 10.60
C GLY A 229 -22.35 -2.33 9.92
N SER A 230 -22.33 -1.18 9.22
CA SER A 230 -23.49 -0.71 8.47
C SER A 230 -23.96 -1.74 7.44
N ASN A 231 -25.27 -1.98 7.40
CA ASN A 231 -25.97 -2.84 6.45
C ASN A 231 -26.44 -2.08 5.19
N ARG A 232 -26.27 -0.75 5.15
CA ARG A 232 -26.70 0.12 4.05
C ARG A 232 -25.69 0.21 2.90
N ILE A 233 -24.46 -0.27 3.11
CA ILE A 233 -23.34 -0.04 2.20
C ILE A 233 -22.89 -1.37 1.58
N SER A 234 -22.88 -1.43 0.25
CA SER A 234 -22.30 -2.53 -0.53
C SER A 234 -20.95 -2.11 -1.14
N PRO A 235 -20.14 -3.07 -1.62
CA PRO A 235 -18.94 -2.78 -2.40
C PRO A 235 -19.25 -1.94 -3.65
N THR A 236 -18.29 -1.10 -4.03
CA THR A 236 -18.27 -0.46 -5.36
C THR A 236 -17.78 -1.44 -6.42
N HIS A 237 -18.02 -1.14 -7.71
CA HIS A 237 -17.46 -1.92 -8.82
C HIS A 237 -15.93 -2.04 -8.74
N ARG A 238 -15.22 -0.98 -8.31
CA ARG A 238 -13.76 -1.02 -8.13
C ARG A 238 -13.35 -2.00 -7.03
N GLU A 239 -13.98 -1.92 -5.87
CA GLU A 239 -13.68 -2.80 -4.72
C GLU A 239 -13.95 -4.26 -5.08
N TYR A 240 -15.08 -4.54 -5.72
CA TYR A 240 -15.44 -5.89 -6.14
C TYR A 240 -14.52 -6.42 -7.24
N GLY A 241 -14.28 -5.64 -8.30
CA GLY A 241 -13.43 -6.03 -9.42
C GLY A 241 -11.99 -6.29 -9.00
N LEU A 242 -11.42 -5.43 -8.14
CA LEU A 242 -10.08 -5.64 -7.61
C LEU A 242 -10.00 -6.82 -6.64
N PHE A 243 -11.05 -7.07 -5.83
CA PHE A 243 -11.12 -8.26 -5.00
C PHE A 243 -11.08 -9.54 -5.84
N LEU A 244 -11.83 -9.61 -6.95
CA LEU A 244 -11.79 -10.76 -7.85
C LEU A 244 -10.44 -10.90 -8.56
N ALA A 245 -9.83 -9.80 -9.00
CA ALA A 245 -8.47 -9.83 -9.54
C ALA A 245 -7.49 -10.41 -8.52
N LYS A 246 -7.57 -9.99 -7.25
CA LYS A 246 -6.72 -10.55 -6.19
C LYS A 246 -7.03 -12.01 -5.90
N ALA A 247 -8.30 -12.40 -5.90
CA ALA A 247 -8.69 -13.81 -5.73
C ALA A 247 -8.12 -14.69 -6.84
N ALA A 248 -8.18 -14.24 -8.10
CA ALA A 248 -7.56 -14.93 -9.23
C ALA A 248 -6.04 -15.03 -9.08
N ALA A 249 -5.38 -13.97 -8.59
CA ALA A 249 -3.92 -13.95 -8.37
C ALA A 249 -3.44 -15.11 -7.47
N LEU A 250 -4.23 -15.51 -6.47
CA LEU A 250 -3.87 -16.56 -5.52
C LEU A 250 -3.70 -17.95 -6.17
N ARG A 251 -4.15 -18.14 -7.41
CA ARG A 251 -3.94 -19.36 -8.19
C ARG A 251 -2.52 -19.49 -8.74
N SER A 252 -1.81 -18.38 -8.90
CA SER A 252 -0.48 -18.34 -9.50
C SER A 252 0.57 -19.02 -8.62
N LEU A 253 1.41 -19.85 -9.23
CA LEU A 253 2.66 -20.36 -8.65
C LEU A 253 3.92 -19.75 -9.30
N ASP A 254 3.79 -18.57 -9.89
CA ASP A 254 4.92 -17.83 -10.44
C ASP A 254 6.00 -17.57 -9.37
N LEU A 255 7.26 -17.75 -9.74
CA LEU A 255 8.39 -17.69 -8.81
C LEU A 255 8.72 -16.25 -8.35
N SER A 256 8.25 -15.24 -9.08
CA SER A 256 8.52 -13.83 -8.78
C SER A 256 7.43 -13.21 -7.92
N ARG A 257 6.16 -13.31 -8.34
CA ARG A 257 5.02 -12.71 -7.63
C ARG A 257 3.68 -13.24 -8.14
N GLN A 258 2.63 -13.11 -7.31
CA GLN A 258 1.26 -13.39 -7.71
C GLN A 258 0.56 -12.12 -8.23
N VAL A 259 0.18 -12.12 -9.51
CA VAL A 259 -0.58 -11.06 -10.19
C VAL A 259 -1.91 -11.63 -10.66
N GLY A 260 -2.97 -10.85 -10.54
CA GLY A 260 -4.28 -11.22 -11.06
C GLY A 260 -4.97 -10.06 -11.77
N ALA A 261 -5.88 -10.44 -12.67
CA ALA A 261 -6.69 -9.53 -13.47
C ALA A 261 -8.13 -10.02 -13.54
N ALA A 262 -9.06 -9.09 -13.62
CA ALA A 262 -10.48 -9.36 -13.82
C ALA A 262 -11.05 -8.38 -14.85
N ILE A 263 -11.66 -8.90 -15.91
CA ILE A 263 -12.30 -8.08 -16.94
C ILE A 263 -13.80 -8.08 -16.68
N PHE A 264 -14.36 -6.88 -16.61
CA PHE A 264 -15.78 -6.63 -16.45
C PHE A 264 -16.34 -5.96 -17.69
N SER A 265 -17.60 -6.25 -18.01
CA SER A 265 -18.33 -5.53 -19.04
C SER A 265 -18.58 -4.07 -18.62
N GLN A 266 -19.06 -3.24 -19.55
CA GLN A 266 -19.54 -1.89 -19.24
C GLN A 266 -20.76 -1.85 -18.30
N HIS A 267 -21.47 -2.97 -18.12
CA HIS A 267 -22.62 -3.10 -17.23
C HIS A 267 -22.27 -3.74 -15.88
N GLY A 268 -21.02 -4.18 -15.69
CA GLY A 268 -20.51 -4.66 -14.41
C GLY A 268 -20.62 -6.17 -14.21
N GLU A 269 -20.93 -6.96 -15.23
CA GLU A 269 -20.77 -8.42 -15.20
C GLU A 269 -19.30 -8.82 -15.40
N ILE A 270 -18.91 -9.94 -14.80
CA ILE A 270 -17.58 -10.53 -14.98
C ILE A 270 -17.55 -11.19 -16.36
N ILE A 271 -16.56 -10.81 -17.17
CA ILE A 271 -16.29 -11.44 -18.47
C ILE A 271 -15.25 -12.55 -18.32
N SER A 272 -14.12 -12.25 -17.68
CA SER A 272 -13.04 -13.22 -17.50
C SER A 272 -12.16 -12.87 -16.31
N LEU A 273 -11.43 -13.88 -15.82
CA LEU A 273 -10.43 -13.74 -14.78
C LEU A 273 -9.09 -14.29 -15.29
N GLY A 274 -7.99 -13.68 -14.86
CA GLY A 274 -6.65 -14.09 -15.24
C GLY A 274 -5.70 -14.02 -14.06
N SER A 275 -4.67 -14.87 -14.09
CA SER A 275 -3.51 -14.76 -13.20
C SER A 275 -2.26 -15.07 -14.00
N ASN A 276 -1.11 -14.56 -13.55
CA ASN A 276 0.14 -14.88 -14.20
C ASN A 276 0.50 -16.35 -13.94
N GLU A 277 0.57 -17.16 -14.99
CA GLU A 277 0.81 -18.60 -14.86
C GLU A 277 1.29 -19.19 -16.20
N VAL A 278 1.98 -20.33 -16.16
CA VAL A 278 2.45 -21.02 -17.37
C VAL A 278 1.25 -21.54 -18.18
N PRO A 279 1.16 -21.21 -19.48
CA PRO A 279 0.10 -21.69 -20.35
C PRO A 279 0.28 -23.19 -20.66
N LYS A 280 -0.83 -23.86 -21.00
CA LYS A 280 -0.82 -25.26 -21.46
C LYS A 280 -1.37 -25.38 -22.88
N ALA A 281 -0.94 -26.43 -23.58
CA ALA A 281 -1.45 -26.75 -24.91
C ALA A 281 -2.96 -27.02 -24.86
N GLY A 282 -3.69 -26.61 -25.90
CA GLY A 282 -5.17 -26.65 -25.91
C GLY A 282 -5.84 -25.44 -25.25
N GLY A 283 -5.06 -24.55 -24.63
CA GLY A 283 -5.53 -23.30 -24.03
C GLY A 283 -5.59 -23.34 -22.50
N GLY A 284 -5.70 -22.15 -21.91
CA GLY A 284 -5.65 -21.95 -20.47
C GLY A 284 -4.23 -22.06 -19.91
N THR A 285 -4.17 -22.23 -18.60
CA THR A 285 -2.92 -22.39 -17.83
C THR A 285 -2.99 -23.66 -17.00
N TYR A 286 -1.87 -24.10 -16.44
CA TYR A 286 -1.84 -25.29 -15.58
C TYR A 286 -2.65 -25.10 -14.29
N TRP A 287 -3.26 -26.19 -13.83
CA TRP A 287 -3.96 -26.32 -12.56
C TRP A 287 -3.30 -27.37 -11.66
N ALA A 288 -3.61 -27.32 -10.36
CA ALA A 288 -3.02 -28.24 -9.38
C ALA A 288 -3.52 -29.69 -9.54
N ASP A 289 -4.69 -29.87 -10.13
CA ASP A 289 -5.36 -31.14 -10.42
C ASP A 289 -5.22 -31.58 -11.88
N ASP A 290 -4.44 -30.86 -12.70
CA ASP A 290 -4.09 -31.33 -14.04
C ASP A 290 -3.19 -32.59 -13.94
N PRO A 291 -3.36 -33.58 -14.84
CA PRO A 291 -2.56 -34.81 -14.83
C PRO A 291 -1.09 -34.59 -15.21
N TYR A 292 -0.78 -33.48 -15.89
CA TYR A 292 0.57 -33.07 -16.29
C TYR A 292 0.82 -31.64 -15.82
N ASP A 293 2.00 -31.40 -15.26
CA ASP A 293 2.42 -30.10 -14.75
C ASP A 293 3.91 -29.89 -14.99
N ASP A 294 4.23 -28.85 -15.73
CA ASP A 294 5.60 -28.42 -16.02
C ASP A 294 5.74 -26.91 -15.80
N ARG A 295 5.07 -26.38 -14.77
CA ARG A 295 5.28 -25.01 -14.29
C ARG A 295 6.70 -24.82 -13.77
N ASP A 296 7.13 -23.57 -13.67
CA ASP A 296 8.53 -23.25 -13.38
C ASP A 296 9.01 -23.75 -12.00
N PHE A 297 8.11 -23.90 -11.01
CA PHE A 297 8.46 -24.52 -9.73
C PHE A 297 8.85 -26.01 -9.87
N LYS A 298 8.29 -26.75 -10.85
CA LYS A 298 8.71 -28.13 -11.15
C LYS A 298 10.12 -28.16 -11.73
N ARG A 299 10.46 -27.15 -12.54
CA ARG A 299 11.78 -26.96 -13.15
C ARG A 299 12.81 -26.40 -12.16
N LYS A 300 12.37 -25.77 -11.06
CA LYS A 300 13.20 -25.16 -10.00
C LYS A 300 14.03 -23.95 -10.43
N TYR A 301 13.66 -23.30 -11.54
CA TYR A 301 14.32 -22.07 -12.01
C TYR A 301 13.34 -21.18 -12.78
N ASP A 302 13.61 -19.88 -12.78
CA ASP A 302 12.92 -18.88 -13.61
C ASP A 302 13.65 -18.76 -14.96
N SER A 303 12.97 -19.09 -16.06
CA SER A 303 13.55 -19.02 -17.41
C SER A 303 13.95 -17.59 -17.80
N ASN A 304 13.22 -16.58 -17.31
CA ASN A 304 13.54 -15.18 -17.58
C ASN A 304 14.86 -14.78 -16.92
N PHE A 305 15.05 -15.17 -15.66
CA PHE A 305 16.30 -14.93 -14.94
C PHE A 305 17.49 -15.63 -15.63
N VAL A 306 17.35 -16.90 -15.98
CA VAL A 306 18.40 -17.66 -16.68
C VAL A 306 18.78 -16.97 -18.00
N ARG A 307 17.78 -16.58 -18.79
CA ARG A 307 18.04 -15.95 -20.09
C ARG A 307 18.73 -14.58 -19.98
N LYS A 308 18.34 -13.76 -18.99
CA LYS A 308 19.00 -12.47 -18.73
C LYS A 308 20.46 -12.66 -18.33
N LYS A 309 20.76 -13.68 -17.51
CA LYS A 309 22.13 -14.03 -17.14
C LYS A 309 22.96 -14.48 -18.34
N GLU A 310 22.40 -15.29 -19.23
CA GLU A 310 23.07 -15.72 -20.47
C GLU A 310 23.40 -14.53 -21.37
N ILE A 311 22.44 -13.63 -21.59
CA ILE A 311 22.64 -12.41 -22.40
C ILE A 311 23.73 -11.53 -21.79
N LEU A 312 23.70 -11.32 -20.47
CA LEU A 312 24.74 -10.56 -19.78
C LEU A 312 26.12 -11.22 -19.93
N ALA A 313 26.19 -12.54 -19.75
CA ALA A 313 27.44 -13.30 -19.86
C ALA A 313 28.02 -13.23 -21.28
N GLU A 314 27.17 -13.33 -22.30
CA GLU A 314 27.56 -13.18 -23.71
C GLU A 314 28.14 -11.78 -23.96
N LEU A 315 27.40 -10.72 -23.60
CA LEU A 315 27.83 -9.32 -23.79
C LEU A 315 29.17 -9.04 -23.08
N VAL A 316 29.31 -9.49 -21.83
CA VAL A 316 30.54 -9.31 -21.06
C VAL A 316 31.68 -10.13 -21.67
N GLY A 317 31.42 -11.35 -22.12
CA GLY A 317 32.42 -12.19 -22.77
C GLY A 317 32.99 -11.57 -24.03
N LEU A 318 32.17 -10.83 -24.79
CA LEU A 318 32.60 -10.10 -25.99
C LEU A 318 33.45 -8.86 -25.67
N ILE A 319 33.15 -8.14 -24.59
CA ILE A 319 33.80 -6.86 -24.24
C ILE A 319 35.00 -7.05 -23.30
N SER A 320 34.93 -8.03 -22.41
CA SER A 320 35.93 -8.30 -21.36
C SER A 320 36.08 -9.81 -21.15
N PRO A 321 36.80 -10.50 -22.06
CA PRO A 321 37.03 -11.93 -21.97
C PRO A 321 37.64 -12.33 -20.61
N GLY A 322 37.13 -13.40 -20.01
CA GLY A 322 37.63 -13.94 -18.73
C GLY A 322 36.99 -13.35 -17.47
N ARG A 323 36.08 -12.38 -17.59
CA ARG A 323 35.30 -11.87 -16.44
C ARG A 323 34.15 -12.83 -16.10
N ASN A 324 34.01 -13.18 -14.81
CA ASN A 324 32.94 -14.05 -14.34
C ASN A 324 31.58 -13.33 -14.34
N SER A 325 30.58 -13.91 -14.99
CA SER A 325 29.22 -13.38 -15.04
C SER A 325 28.46 -13.54 -13.72
N ASP A 326 28.82 -14.52 -12.89
CA ASP A 326 28.19 -14.73 -11.57
C ASP A 326 28.47 -13.58 -10.62
N ASP A 327 29.70 -13.07 -10.61
CA ASP A 327 30.09 -11.93 -9.77
C ASP A 327 29.35 -10.65 -10.18
N LEU A 328 29.08 -10.49 -11.48
CA LEU A 328 28.33 -9.35 -12.02
C LEU A 328 26.85 -9.38 -11.65
N MET A 329 26.23 -10.56 -11.62
CA MET A 329 24.83 -10.71 -11.22
C MET A 329 24.59 -10.33 -9.75
N ASN A 330 25.64 -10.36 -8.93
CA ASN A 330 25.57 -9.93 -7.53
C ASN A 330 25.81 -8.42 -7.34
N ASP A 331 26.28 -7.71 -8.37
CA ASP A 331 26.49 -6.26 -8.31
C ASP A 331 25.14 -5.52 -8.31
N PRO A 332 24.83 -4.70 -7.29
CA PRO A 332 23.58 -3.94 -7.23
C PRO A 332 23.34 -3.08 -8.46
N ARG A 333 24.40 -2.50 -9.05
CA ARG A 333 24.29 -1.64 -10.25
C ARG A 333 23.80 -2.41 -11.48
N ILE A 334 24.20 -3.68 -11.59
CA ILE A 334 23.75 -4.56 -12.67
C ILE A 334 22.32 -5.02 -12.38
N ARG A 335 22.02 -5.42 -11.14
CA ARG A 335 20.67 -5.85 -10.74
C ARG A 335 19.62 -4.76 -10.93
N ASP A 336 20.01 -3.50 -10.78
CA ASP A 336 19.14 -2.33 -10.96
C ASP A 336 19.17 -1.76 -12.39
N SER A 337 19.88 -2.41 -13.33
CA SER A 337 19.95 -1.97 -14.73
C SER A 337 18.70 -2.32 -15.53
N GLN A 338 18.45 -1.58 -16.62
CA GLN A 338 17.32 -1.83 -17.53
C GLN A 338 17.36 -3.21 -18.18
N LEU A 339 18.55 -3.80 -18.39
CA LEU A 339 18.67 -5.17 -18.90
C LEU A 339 17.97 -6.17 -17.98
N MET A 340 18.06 -5.95 -16.66
CA MET A 340 17.47 -6.83 -15.67
C MET A 340 15.95 -6.69 -15.55
N ASP A 341 15.38 -5.68 -16.19
CA ASP A 341 13.94 -5.40 -16.21
C ASP A 341 13.20 -6.10 -17.35
N ALA A 342 13.91 -6.74 -18.27
CA ALA A 342 13.33 -7.57 -19.33
C ALA A 342 12.43 -8.68 -18.74
N LEU A 343 11.28 -8.90 -19.39
CA LEU A 343 10.20 -9.82 -18.98
C LEU A 343 9.89 -10.89 -20.04
N GLU A 344 10.43 -10.74 -21.25
CA GLU A 344 10.02 -11.42 -22.48
C GLU A 344 10.34 -12.91 -22.50
N TYR A 345 11.24 -13.37 -21.63
CA TYR A 345 11.80 -14.72 -21.66
C TYR A 345 11.20 -15.67 -20.62
N GLY A 346 10.24 -15.19 -19.83
CA GLY A 346 9.51 -16.04 -18.90
C GLY A 346 8.46 -16.89 -19.63
N ARG A 347 8.15 -18.06 -19.08
CA ARG A 347 7.14 -18.97 -19.66
C ARG A 347 5.71 -18.60 -19.29
N MET A 348 5.53 -17.88 -18.20
CA MET A 348 4.21 -17.45 -17.73
C MET A 348 3.56 -16.46 -18.71
N VAL A 349 2.26 -16.63 -18.96
CA VAL A 349 1.48 -15.51 -19.51
C VAL A 349 1.17 -14.55 -18.36
N HIS A 350 1.17 -13.24 -18.62
CA HIS A 350 0.79 -12.27 -17.60
C HIS A 350 -0.72 -12.31 -17.32
N ALA A 351 -1.15 -11.82 -16.15
CA ALA A 351 -2.54 -11.91 -15.72
C ALA A 351 -3.52 -11.24 -16.68
N GLU A 352 -3.17 -10.07 -17.20
CA GLU A 352 -3.97 -9.28 -18.13
C GLU A 352 -4.12 -10.00 -19.48
N MET A 353 -3.00 -10.52 -20.00
CA MET A 353 -3.01 -11.32 -21.22
C MET A 353 -3.78 -12.62 -21.04
N SER A 354 -3.68 -13.26 -19.87
CA SER A 354 -4.44 -14.47 -19.53
C SER A 354 -5.94 -14.18 -19.54
N ALA A 355 -6.38 -13.08 -18.92
CA ALA A 355 -7.79 -12.70 -18.89
C ALA A 355 -8.31 -12.39 -20.31
N LEU A 356 -7.57 -11.60 -21.09
CA LEU A 356 -7.92 -11.31 -22.50
C LEU A 356 -7.99 -12.59 -23.35
N SER A 357 -7.03 -13.50 -23.18
CA SER A 357 -6.99 -14.78 -23.91
C SER A 357 -8.14 -15.71 -23.49
N ASP A 358 -8.53 -15.68 -22.22
CA ASP A 358 -9.68 -16.45 -21.72
C ASP A 358 -11.00 -15.93 -22.28
N ALA A 359 -11.20 -14.62 -22.30
CA ALA A 359 -12.35 -13.99 -22.93
C ALA A 359 -12.43 -14.32 -24.43
N ALA A 360 -11.31 -14.21 -25.15
CA ALA A 360 -11.23 -14.55 -26.57
C ALA A 360 -11.54 -16.04 -26.84
N ARG A 361 -10.97 -16.94 -26.02
CA ARG A 361 -11.18 -18.39 -26.14
C ARG A 361 -12.63 -18.78 -25.87
N THR A 362 -13.31 -18.10 -24.94
CA THR A 362 -14.70 -18.38 -24.56
C THR A 362 -15.73 -17.61 -25.39
N GLY A 363 -15.30 -16.72 -26.30
CA GLY A 363 -16.18 -15.98 -27.19
C GLY A 363 -16.87 -14.78 -26.55
N HIS A 364 -16.33 -14.22 -25.46
CA HIS A 364 -16.91 -13.06 -24.78
C HIS A 364 -16.19 -11.76 -25.18
N PRO A 365 -16.91 -10.77 -25.73
CA PRO A 365 -16.31 -9.50 -26.13
C PRO A 365 -15.88 -8.67 -24.91
N VAL A 366 -14.72 -8.03 -25.00
CA VAL A 366 -14.17 -7.16 -23.94
C VAL A 366 -14.23 -5.67 -24.27
N ILE A 367 -14.77 -5.32 -25.44
CA ILE A 367 -14.87 -3.94 -25.92
C ILE A 367 -15.68 -3.08 -24.95
N GLY A 368 -15.18 -1.88 -24.64
CA GLY A 368 -15.79 -0.97 -23.66
C GLY A 368 -15.65 -1.42 -22.20
N GLY A 369 -15.08 -2.60 -21.95
CA GLY A 369 -14.95 -3.17 -20.61
C GLY A 369 -13.93 -2.47 -19.73
N THR A 370 -13.93 -2.86 -18.45
CA THR A 370 -12.97 -2.41 -17.44
C THR A 370 -12.11 -3.58 -16.99
N LEU A 371 -10.80 -3.42 -17.02
CA LEU A 371 -9.83 -4.38 -16.52
C LEU A 371 -9.34 -3.95 -15.14
N TYR A 372 -9.62 -4.74 -14.11
CA TYR A 372 -9.04 -4.60 -12.78
C TYR A 372 -7.79 -5.46 -12.68
N CYS A 373 -6.69 -4.94 -12.14
CA CYS A 373 -5.45 -5.69 -11.99
C CYS A 373 -4.76 -5.38 -10.65
N THR A 374 -4.10 -6.38 -10.07
CA THR A 374 -3.38 -6.20 -8.80
C THR A 374 -2.13 -5.34 -8.96
N THR A 375 -1.56 -5.30 -10.16
CA THR A 375 -0.33 -4.56 -10.47
C THR A 375 -0.49 -3.83 -11.79
N PHE A 376 0.06 -2.62 -11.89
CA PHE A 376 0.02 -1.82 -13.10
C PHE A 376 0.56 -2.60 -14.31
N PRO A 377 -0.17 -2.64 -15.44
CA PRO A 377 0.24 -3.45 -16.58
C PRO A 377 1.59 -3.05 -17.17
N CYS A 378 2.42 -4.05 -17.48
CA CYS A 378 3.66 -3.82 -18.22
C CYS A 378 3.35 -3.35 -19.66
N HIS A 379 4.34 -2.77 -20.34
CA HIS A 379 4.21 -2.30 -21.72
C HIS A 379 3.79 -3.41 -22.70
N MET A 380 4.21 -4.66 -22.46
CA MET A 380 3.77 -5.80 -23.27
C MET A 380 2.29 -6.13 -23.08
N CYS A 381 1.74 -5.97 -21.89
CA CYS A 381 0.29 -6.15 -21.65
C CYS A 381 -0.50 -4.96 -22.18
N ALA A 382 0.02 -3.74 -21.98
CA ALA A 382 -0.64 -2.49 -22.32
C ALA A 382 -1.07 -2.44 -23.80
N LYS A 383 -0.21 -2.84 -24.74
CA LYS A 383 -0.57 -2.90 -26.16
C LYS A 383 -1.73 -3.86 -26.46
N HIS A 384 -1.85 -4.99 -25.74
CA HIS A 384 -2.97 -5.91 -25.91
C HIS A 384 -4.25 -5.37 -25.29
N ILE A 385 -4.15 -4.68 -24.15
CA ILE A 385 -5.28 -3.99 -23.53
C ILE A 385 -5.85 -2.96 -24.52
N VAL A 386 -4.99 -2.09 -25.08
CA VAL A 386 -5.37 -1.10 -26.09
C VAL A 386 -6.01 -1.78 -27.31
N ALA A 387 -5.34 -2.77 -27.90
CA ALA A 387 -5.83 -3.46 -29.10
C ALA A 387 -7.15 -4.23 -28.89
N SER A 388 -7.44 -4.66 -27.66
CA SER A 388 -8.66 -5.41 -27.33
C SER A 388 -9.93 -4.55 -27.23
N GLY A 389 -9.78 -3.22 -27.18
CA GLY A 389 -10.90 -2.29 -27.01
C GLY A 389 -11.37 -2.12 -25.57
N ILE A 390 -10.60 -2.57 -24.57
CA ILE A 390 -10.82 -2.22 -23.16
C ILE A 390 -10.81 -0.71 -23.02
N LYS A 391 -11.75 -0.16 -22.23
CA LYS A 391 -11.88 1.29 -22.06
C LYS A 391 -11.16 1.81 -20.83
N ASN A 392 -11.20 1.06 -19.72
CA ASN A 392 -10.63 1.48 -18.44
C ASN A 392 -9.74 0.38 -17.84
N VAL A 393 -8.67 0.78 -17.17
CA VAL A 393 -7.82 -0.09 -16.37
C VAL A 393 -7.74 0.47 -14.96
N VAL A 394 -8.03 -0.35 -13.97
CA VAL A 394 -7.89 0.00 -12.55
C VAL A 394 -6.82 -0.88 -11.91
N PHE A 395 -5.78 -0.27 -11.36
CA PHE A 395 -4.64 -1.00 -10.78
C PHE A 395 -4.41 -0.66 -9.30
N LEU A 396 -3.92 -1.62 -8.52
CA LEU A 396 -3.60 -1.42 -7.10
C LEU A 396 -2.14 -1.05 -6.85
N GLU A 397 -1.21 -1.84 -7.40
CA GLU A 397 0.22 -1.64 -7.19
C GLU A 397 0.84 -0.88 -8.36
N PRO A 398 1.61 0.19 -8.14
CA PRO A 398 2.34 0.83 -9.22
C PRO A 398 3.42 -0.13 -9.77
N TYR A 399 3.73 0.00 -11.06
CA TYR A 399 4.85 -0.67 -11.69
C TYR A 399 5.74 0.36 -12.38
N PRO A 400 6.63 1.04 -11.61
CA PRO A 400 7.40 2.19 -12.10
C PRO A 400 8.31 1.89 -13.30
N LYS A 401 8.63 0.62 -13.54
CA LYS A 401 9.46 0.15 -14.65
C LYS A 401 8.68 -0.04 -15.96
N SER A 402 7.37 0.14 -15.94
CA SER A 402 6.55 0.00 -17.14
C SER A 402 6.77 1.17 -18.10
N LEU A 403 7.19 0.85 -19.33
CA LEU A 403 7.27 1.81 -20.43
C LEU A 403 5.92 2.07 -21.10
N ALA A 404 4.80 1.63 -20.50
CA ALA A 404 3.48 1.74 -21.13
C ALA A 404 3.10 3.19 -21.45
N ALA A 405 3.39 4.13 -20.54
CA ALA A 405 3.08 5.55 -20.76
C ALA A 405 3.92 6.15 -21.90
N ASP A 406 5.20 5.75 -21.98
CA ASP A 406 6.14 6.29 -22.96
C ASP A 406 5.88 5.74 -24.36
N LEU A 407 5.64 4.42 -24.45
CA LEU A 407 5.45 3.73 -25.73
C LEU A 407 4.05 3.89 -26.33
N HIS A 408 3.05 4.24 -25.50
CA HIS A 408 1.64 4.31 -25.90
C HIS A 408 0.98 5.62 -25.45
N ALA A 409 1.74 6.74 -25.42
CA ALA A 409 1.21 8.06 -25.02
C ALA A 409 0.01 8.51 -25.89
N ASP A 410 -0.08 8.01 -27.13
CA ASP A 410 -1.15 8.25 -28.09
C ASP A 410 -2.46 7.52 -27.77
N SER A 411 -2.41 6.44 -27.01
CA SER A 411 -3.52 5.50 -26.80
C SER A 411 -3.76 5.11 -25.35
N ILE A 412 -2.90 5.53 -24.43
CA ILE A 412 -3.03 5.36 -22.98
C ILE A 412 -3.05 6.73 -22.31
N LYS A 413 -3.95 6.87 -21.35
CA LYS A 413 -4.03 8.03 -20.47
C LYS A 413 -3.91 7.57 -19.03
N ILE A 414 -2.80 7.90 -18.38
CA ILE A 414 -2.63 7.66 -16.95
C ILE A 414 -3.28 8.83 -16.21
N GLU A 415 -3.97 8.54 -15.11
CA GLU A 415 -4.65 9.53 -14.27
C GLU A 415 -3.82 10.81 -14.06
N GLY A 416 -4.35 11.94 -14.57
CA GLY A 416 -3.76 13.26 -14.45
C GLY A 416 -2.48 13.51 -15.28
N SER A 417 -2.06 12.61 -16.17
CA SER A 417 -0.96 12.88 -17.10
C SER A 417 -1.38 13.89 -18.18
N ASP A 418 -0.53 14.87 -18.47
CA ASP A 418 -0.63 15.68 -19.69
C ASP A 418 -0.16 14.84 -20.88
N ARG A 419 -0.98 14.77 -21.93
CA ARG A 419 -0.71 14.00 -23.14
C ARG A 419 -0.22 14.88 -24.29
N GLY A 420 0.00 16.17 -24.05
CA GLY A 420 0.51 17.12 -25.03
C GLY A 420 -0.36 17.13 -26.29
N HIS A 421 0.27 16.90 -27.45
CA HIS A 421 -0.46 16.85 -28.73
C HIS A 421 -1.41 15.66 -28.87
N TYR A 422 -1.27 14.61 -28.04
CA TYR A 422 -2.19 13.47 -28.00
C TYR A 422 -3.43 13.70 -27.13
N GLN A 423 -3.62 14.91 -26.57
CA GLN A 423 -4.74 15.20 -25.67
C GLN A 423 -6.12 14.89 -26.29
N MET A 424 -6.26 15.05 -27.61
CA MET A 424 -7.50 14.80 -28.35
C MET A 424 -7.62 13.35 -28.87
N PHE A 425 -6.58 12.52 -28.72
CA PHE A 425 -6.60 11.15 -29.20
C PHE A 425 -7.41 10.27 -28.24
N PRO A 426 -8.25 9.33 -28.75
CA PRO A 426 -8.89 8.32 -27.93
C PRO A 426 -7.84 7.54 -27.12
N ALA A 427 -8.16 7.23 -25.87
CA ALA A 427 -7.28 6.47 -25.02
C ALA A 427 -8.03 5.54 -24.08
N VAL A 428 -7.30 4.51 -23.64
CA VAL A 428 -7.63 3.69 -22.49
C VAL A 428 -7.24 4.46 -21.23
N ASP A 429 -8.19 4.64 -20.32
CA ASP A 429 -7.97 5.38 -19.08
C ASP A 429 -7.39 4.43 -18.01
N PHE A 430 -6.20 4.72 -17.49
CA PHE A 430 -5.51 3.97 -16.44
C PHE A 430 -5.58 4.75 -15.13
N GLU A 431 -6.23 4.16 -14.13
CA GLU A 431 -6.57 4.81 -12.88
C GLU A 431 -6.11 4.00 -11.68
N HIS A 432 -5.62 4.69 -10.65
CA HIS A 432 -5.24 4.02 -9.41
C HIS A 432 -6.49 3.62 -8.62
N PHE A 433 -6.44 2.45 -8.00
CA PHE A 433 -7.48 1.98 -7.10
C PHE A 433 -7.61 2.87 -5.85
N TYR A 434 -8.85 3.09 -5.42
CA TYR A 434 -9.17 3.64 -4.11
C TYR A 434 -10.45 2.98 -3.58
N GLY A 435 -10.60 2.94 -2.25
CA GLY A 435 -11.63 2.18 -1.56
C GLY A 435 -11.06 1.11 -0.63
N VAL A 436 -11.92 0.21 -0.17
CA VAL A 436 -11.55 -0.96 0.65
C VAL A 436 -10.75 -1.95 -0.20
N THR A 437 -9.51 -2.23 0.19
CA THR A 437 -8.64 -3.11 -0.59
C THR A 437 -9.05 -4.58 -0.44
N PRO A 438 -8.56 -5.47 -1.32
CA PRO A 438 -8.78 -6.92 -1.18
C PRO A 438 -8.33 -7.49 0.17
N ARG A 439 -7.42 -6.82 0.88
CA ARG A 439 -6.84 -7.28 2.15
C ARG A 439 -7.89 -7.48 3.26
N ARG A 440 -8.84 -6.56 3.37
CA ARG A 440 -9.93 -6.60 4.38
C ARG A 440 -11.32 -6.66 3.75
N TYR A 441 -11.40 -6.86 2.42
CA TYR A 441 -12.66 -6.87 1.67
C TYR A 441 -13.72 -7.78 2.31
N ARG A 442 -13.39 -9.06 2.54
CA ARG A 442 -14.34 -10.01 3.13
C ARG A 442 -14.81 -9.55 4.52
N GLU A 443 -13.88 -9.23 5.40
CA GLU A 443 -14.21 -8.81 6.77
C GLU A 443 -15.10 -7.55 6.78
N ILE A 444 -14.80 -6.58 5.92
CA ILE A 444 -15.51 -5.31 5.86
C ILE A 444 -16.90 -5.41 5.22
N PHE A 445 -17.12 -6.32 4.27
CA PHE A 445 -18.39 -6.40 3.52
C PHE A 445 -19.26 -7.62 3.86
N GLU A 446 -18.72 -8.67 4.47
CA GLU A 446 -19.50 -9.84 4.88
C GLU A 446 -20.50 -9.45 5.97
N ARG A 447 -21.78 -9.78 5.76
CA ARG A 447 -22.89 -9.48 6.68
C ARG A 447 -23.80 -10.69 6.79
N GLY A 448 -24.39 -10.86 7.97
CA GLY A 448 -25.47 -11.82 8.20
C GLY A 448 -26.83 -11.28 7.76
N SER A 449 -27.89 -11.68 8.47
CA SER A 449 -29.23 -11.14 8.27
C SER A 449 -29.24 -9.61 8.46
N ARG A 450 -29.97 -8.92 7.58
CA ARG A 450 -30.19 -7.46 7.65
C ARG A 450 -31.64 -7.11 7.99
N LYS A 451 -32.41 -8.11 8.41
CA LYS A 451 -33.80 -7.96 8.79
C LYS A 451 -33.99 -8.37 10.24
N ASP A 452 -34.88 -7.65 10.92
CA ASP A 452 -35.47 -8.03 12.18
C ASP A 452 -36.24 -9.33 12.01
N GLU A 453 -36.03 -10.27 12.93
CA GLU A 453 -36.63 -11.61 12.83
C GLU A 453 -38.13 -11.61 13.11
N ALA A 454 -38.62 -10.68 13.93
CA ALA A 454 -40.01 -10.61 14.35
C ALA A 454 -40.93 -9.95 13.31
N ASN A 455 -40.45 -8.90 12.63
CA ASN A 455 -41.27 -8.10 11.71
C ASN A 455 -40.69 -7.97 10.29
N GLY A 456 -39.47 -8.44 10.03
CA GLY A 456 -38.83 -8.36 8.72
C GLY A 456 -38.31 -6.98 8.32
N ALA A 457 -38.36 -5.99 9.21
CA ALA A 457 -37.88 -4.64 8.95
C ALA A 457 -36.36 -4.60 8.82
N PHE A 458 -35.85 -3.64 8.03
CA PHE A 458 -34.43 -3.46 7.84
C PHE A 458 -33.72 -3.03 9.13
N ILE A 459 -32.61 -3.69 9.47
CA ILE A 459 -31.73 -3.32 10.57
C ILE A 459 -30.52 -2.58 10.00
N GLU A 460 -30.27 -1.36 10.48
CA GLU A 460 -29.22 -0.50 9.95
C GLU A 460 -27.80 -0.99 10.22
N TYR A 461 -27.57 -1.63 11.38
CA TYR A 461 -26.26 -2.15 11.80
C TYR A 461 -26.35 -3.61 12.20
N GLN A 462 -25.30 -4.40 11.96
CA GLN A 462 -25.28 -5.85 12.21
C GLN A 462 -25.68 -6.27 13.63
N ASN A 463 -25.47 -5.43 14.64
CA ASN A 463 -25.78 -5.71 16.04
C ASN A 463 -26.91 -4.82 16.59
N GLU A 464 -27.75 -4.23 15.72
CA GLU A 464 -28.72 -3.16 16.02
C GLU A 464 -28.10 -1.86 16.58
N GLU A 465 -26.85 -1.91 17.00
CA GLU A 465 -26.00 -0.81 17.43
C GLU A 465 -24.85 -0.61 16.43
N ALA A 466 -24.44 0.65 16.24
CA ALA A 466 -23.22 0.98 15.52
C ALA A 466 -21.99 0.62 16.37
N LEU A 467 -21.50 -0.62 16.22
CA LEU A 467 -20.29 -1.13 16.88
C LEU A 467 -19.25 -1.56 15.85
N PRO A 468 -17.94 -1.40 16.14
CA PRO A 468 -16.90 -1.91 15.25
C PRO A 468 -17.05 -3.42 14.97
N ILE A 469 -16.81 -3.84 13.72
CA ILE A 469 -16.88 -5.25 13.28
C ILE A 469 -15.79 -6.16 13.87
N VAL A 470 -14.87 -5.60 14.65
CA VAL A 470 -13.77 -6.33 15.28
C VAL A 470 -14.22 -6.98 16.60
N ASP A 471 -14.11 -8.31 16.68
CA ASP A 471 -14.48 -9.07 17.89
C ASP A 471 -13.29 -9.20 18.86
N VAL A 472 -13.31 -8.41 19.95
CA VAL A 472 -12.29 -8.45 21.00
C VAL A 472 -12.90 -8.88 22.33
N LYS A 473 -12.47 -10.05 22.80
CA LYS A 473 -12.88 -10.63 24.09
C LYS A 473 -11.92 -10.32 25.23
N TYR A 474 -10.64 -10.09 24.91
CA TYR A 474 -9.57 -9.81 25.85
C TYR A 474 -8.55 -8.88 25.17
N PRO A 475 -7.99 -7.87 25.84
CA PRO A 475 -7.00 -6.95 25.26
C PRO A 475 -5.64 -7.63 25.11
N PHE A 476 -5.57 -8.66 24.26
CA PHE A 476 -4.40 -9.52 24.03
C PHE A 476 -3.16 -8.71 23.62
N TYR A 477 -3.39 -7.62 22.88
CA TYR A 477 -2.36 -6.73 22.38
C TYR A 477 -1.57 -6.07 23.51
N SER A 478 -2.14 -5.83 24.69
CA SER A 478 -1.41 -5.21 25.82
C SER A 478 -0.15 -6.00 26.22
N LYS A 479 -0.23 -7.34 26.23
CA LYS A 479 0.92 -8.21 26.49
C LYS A 479 1.91 -8.24 25.32
N LEU A 480 1.40 -8.21 24.10
CA LEU A 480 2.23 -8.21 22.89
C LEU A 480 2.99 -6.90 22.72
N GLU A 481 2.37 -5.76 23.08
CA GLU A 481 3.00 -4.45 23.10
C GLU A 481 4.24 -4.47 24.01
N GLU A 482 4.11 -5.01 25.23
CA GLU A 482 5.24 -5.13 26.16
C GLU A 482 6.34 -6.04 25.59
N TYR A 483 5.96 -7.26 25.18
CA TYR A 483 6.89 -8.29 24.71
C TYR A 483 7.65 -7.88 23.44
N LEU A 484 6.95 -7.45 22.39
CA LEU A 484 7.54 -7.19 21.07
C LEU A 484 8.30 -5.86 21.00
N THR A 485 8.19 -5.01 22.02
CA THR A 485 8.97 -3.76 22.09
C THR A 485 10.08 -3.79 23.13
N GLN A 486 10.19 -4.86 23.93
CA GLN A 486 11.15 -4.94 25.02
C GLN A 486 12.60 -4.88 24.53
N ASP A 487 12.94 -5.58 23.45
CA ASP A 487 14.31 -5.61 22.92
C ASP A 487 14.72 -4.25 22.32
N ALA A 488 13.80 -3.64 21.57
CA ALA A 488 13.98 -2.29 21.05
C ALA A 488 14.23 -1.27 22.16
N ILE A 489 13.50 -1.40 23.28
CA ILE A 489 13.69 -0.59 24.48
C ILE A 489 15.01 -0.92 25.19
N ALA A 490 15.38 -2.20 25.32
CA ALA A 490 16.61 -2.60 25.98
C ALA A 490 17.83 -2.00 25.25
N ALA A 491 17.81 -1.99 23.92
CA ALA A 491 18.84 -1.35 23.10
C ALA A 491 18.89 0.18 23.32
N LEU A 492 17.74 0.84 23.54
CA LEU A 492 17.67 2.27 23.79
C LEU A 492 17.96 2.67 25.24
N LYS A 493 17.66 1.81 26.23
CA LYS A 493 17.90 2.06 27.66
C LYS A 493 19.37 2.20 28.03
N GLN A 494 20.28 1.76 27.16
CA GLN A 494 21.71 2.04 27.29
C GLN A 494 22.05 3.51 27.05
N ILE A 495 21.12 4.28 26.46
CA ILE A 495 21.36 5.60 25.88
C ILE A 495 20.33 6.64 26.37
N VAL A 496 19.06 6.27 26.60
CA VAL A 496 17.95 7.19 26.97
C VAL A 496 17.04 6.57 28.03
N THR A 497 16.48 7.38 28.94
CA THR A 497 15.47 6.90 29.88
C THR A 497 14.09 6.71 29.21
N GLU A 498 13.36 5.66 29.59
CA GLU A 498 12.06 5.33 28.96
C GLU A 498 11.01 6.43 29.14
N ALA A 499 11.01 7.13 30.28
CA ALA A 499 10.06 8.21 30.59
C ALA A 499 10.15 9.37 29.58
N GLU A 500 11.36 9.75 29.17
CA GLU A 500 11.57 10.85 28.22
C GLU A 500 11.09 10.52 26.81
N LEU A 501 11.12 9.24 26.42
CA LEU A 501 10.66 8.78 25.11
C LEU A 501 9.12 8.68 25.03
N THR A 502 8.45 8.54 26.16
CA THR A 502 6.99 8.46 26.23
C THR A 502 6.30 9.81 26.39
N ASP A 503 6.99 10.81 26.97
CA ASP A 503 6.44 12.15 27.28
C ASP A 503 6.85 13.25 26.30
N VAL A 504 7.11 12.90 25.05
CA VAL A 504 7.54 13.85 24.00
C VAL A 504 6.49 14.92 23.64
N ASP A 505 5.27 14.78 24.15
CA ASP A 505 4.14 15.66 23.87
C ASP A 505 3.85 16.68 25.01
N THR A 506 4.64 16.69 26.09
CA THR A 506 4.58 17.72 27.14
C THR A 506 5.52 18.89 26.86
#